data_AF-A0A3B8RY70-F1
#
_entry.id   AF-A0A3B8RY70-F1
#
_cell.length_a   1.000
_cell.length_b   1.000
_cell.length_c   1.000
_cell.angle_alpha   90.00
_cell.angle_beta   90.00
_cell.angle_gamma   90.00
#
_symmetry.space_group_name_H-M   'P 1'
#
loop_
_entity.id
_entity.type
_entity.pdbx_description
1 polymer ?
#
loop_
_entity_poly.entity_id
_entity_poly.type
_entity_poly.pdbx_seq_one_letter_code
_entity_poly.pdbx_strand_id
1 'polypeptide(L)' 'SQAIKALKEDGIETVLINPNIATIQTSEHLADKVYFIPIKTEFVEKVIEKDKPDAILLGFGGQTALNVGVELFDKGIL' A
#
# COMPACT_ATOMS: atom_id res chain seq x y z
N SER A 1 9.86 -4.68 -5.95
CA SER A 1 8.62 -4.76 -6.76
C SER A 1 8.86 -4.06 -8.09
N GLN A 2 8.61 -4.74 -9.23
CA GLN A 2 8.72 -4.11 -10.56
C GLN A 2 7.67 -3.00 -10.73
N ALA A 3 6.47 -3.17 -10.14
CA ALA A 3 5.40 -2.18 -10.22
C ALA A 3 5.80 -0.84 -9.58
N ILE A 4 6.40 -0.87 -8.38
CA ILE A 4 6.81 0.37 -7.71
C ILE A 4 7.95 1.07 -8.46
N LYS A 5 8.86 0.30 -9.06
CA LYS A 5 9.92 0.85 -9.93
C LYS A 5 9.33 1.57 -11.14
N ALA A 6 8.34 0.97 -11.81
CA ALA A 6 7.66 1.58 -12.95
C ALA A 6 6.92 2.86 -12.57
N LEU A 7 6.14 2.84 -11.47
CA LEU A 7 5.45 4.03 -10.96
C LEU A 7 6.43 5.18 -10.67
N LYS A 8 7.57 4.86 -10.06
CA LYS A 8 8.62 5.84 -9.78
C LYS A 8 9.28 6.40 -11.04
N GLU A 9 9.49 5.58 -12.07
CA GLU A 9 10.00 6.00 -13.38
C GLU A 9 9.03 6.96 -14.10
N ASP A 10 7.71 6.79 -13.87
CA ASP A 10 6.66 7.68 -14.36
C ASP A 10 6.43 8.91 -13.45
N GLY A 11 7.24 9.10 -12.40
CA GLY A 11 7.15 10.25 -11.49
C GLY A 11 5.95 10.20 -10.52
N ILE A 12 5.36 9.02 -10.32
CA ILE A 12 4.25 8.81 -9.39
C ILE A 12 4.80 8.55 -7.99
N GLU A 13 4.35 9.31 -7.01
CA GLU A 13 4.69 9.09 -5.60
C GLU A 13 4.01 7.81 -5.09
N THR A 14 4.78 6.97 -4.39
CA THR A 14 4.32 5.65 -3.97
C THR A 14 4.30 5.50 -2.45
N VAL A 15 3.16 5.03 -1.94
CA VAL A 15 2.97 4.62 -0.54
C VAL A 15 2.81 3.11 -0.48
N LEU A 16 3.72 2.43 0.21
CA LEU A 16 3.69 0.99 0.40
C LEU A 16 3.28 0.62 1.82
N ILE A 17 2.22 -0.19 1.95
CA ILE A 17 1.86 -0.83 3.23
C ILE A 17 2.38 -2.27 3.19
N ASN A 18 3.28 -2.61 4.10
CA ASN A 18 3.87 -3.96 4.18
C ASN A 18 4.09 -4.37 5.64
N PRO A 19 3.47 -5.44 6.14
CA PRO A 19 3.58 -5.83 7.54
C PRO A 19 4.94 -6.46 7.88
N ASN A 20 5.76 -6.81 6.89
CA ASN A 20 7.03 -7.50 7.10
C ASN A 20 8.24 -6.60 6.81
N ILE A 21 8.93 -6.17 7.88
CA ILE A 21 10.15 -5.36 7.82
C ILE A 21 11.26 -6.08 7.04
N ALA A 22 11.43 -7.39 7.24
CA ALA A 22 12.53 -8.15 6.66
C ALA A 22 12.52 -8.18 5.12
N THR A 23 11.35 -8.04 4.50
CA THR A 23 11.21 -8.06 3.03
C THR A 23 11.64 -6.74 2.38
N ILE A 24 11.66 -5.64 3.12
CA ILE A 24 12.08 -4.32 2.61
C ILE A 24 13.54 -3.98 2.94
N GLN A 25 14.13 -4.61 3.96
CA GLN A 25 15.51 -4.30 4.37
C GLN A 25 16.56 -4.59 3.28
N THR A 26 16.25 -5.43 2.30
CA THR A 26 17.10 -5.64 1.10
C THR A 26 16.84 -4.63 -0.02
N SER A 27 15.94 -3.67 0.18
CA SER A 27 15.47 -2.70 -0.81
C SER A 27 15.15 -1.33 -0.18
N GLU A 28 16.12 -0.70 0.49
CA GLU A 28 15.97 0.56 1.25
C GLU A 28 15.37 1.76 0.46
N HIS A 29 15.09 1.62 -0.83
CA HIS A 29 14.53 2.67 -1.69
C HIS A 29 13.34 2.20 -2.53
N LEU A 30 12.60 1.18 -2.07
CA LEU A 30 11.56 0.57 -2.89
C LEU A 30 10.40 1.52 -3.20
N ALA A 31 9.89 2.25 -2.22
CA ALA A 31 8.80 3.22 -2.34
C ALA A 31 9.17 4.53 -1.63
N ASP A 32 8.44 5.61 -1.90
CA ASP A 32 8.71 6.92 -1.32
C ASP A 32 8.29 6.98 0.15
N LYS A 33 7.21 6.29 0.51
CA LYS A 33 6.77 6.07 1.89
C LYS A 33 6.49 4.60 2.13
N VAL A 34 6.88 4.10 3.30
CA VAL A 34 6.61 2.71 3.71
C VAL A 34 6.00 2.69 5.10
N TYR A 35 4.85 2.02 5.25
CA TYR A 35 4.21 1.75 6.53
C TYR A 35 4.37 0.29 6.91
N PHE A 36 5.04 0.04 8.03
CA PHE A 36 5.18 -1.29 8.63
C PHE A 36 4.04 -1.55 9.61
N ILE A 37 2.85 -1.77 9.07
CA ILE A 37 1.61 -1.99 9.82
C ILE A 37 0.89 -3.24 9.31
N PRO A 38 0.01 -3.87 10.11
CA PRO A 38 -0.85 -4.95 9.65
C PRO A 38 -1.71 -4.52 8.45
N ILE A 39 -1.87 -5.41 7.46
CA ILE A 39 -2.85 -5.21 6.37
C ILE A 39 -4.23 -5.59 6.92
N LYS A 40 -4.82 -4.65 7.67
CA LYS A 40 -6.17 -4.72 8.23
C LYS A 40 -6.86 -3.38 8.02
N THR A 41 -8.17 -3.43 7.83
CA THR A 41 -9.03 -2.30 7.47
C THR A 41 -8.82 -1.07 8.36
N GLU A 42 -8.85 -1.22 9.69
CA GLU A 42 -8.65 -0.14 10.66
C GLU A 42 -7.28 0.58 10.61
N PHE A 43 -6.26 -0.09 10.09
CA PHE A 43 -4.91 0.47 9.95
C PHE A 43 -4.70 1.08 8.57
N VAL A 44 -5.22 0.42 7.53
CA VAL A 44 -5.14 0.91 6.15
C VAL A 44 -6.00 2.17 5.98
N GLU A 45 -7.18 2.22 6.59
CA GLU A 45 -8.04 3.41 6.65
C GLU A 45 -7.28 4.64 7.16
N LYS A 46 -6.55 4.50 8.28
CA LYS A 46 -5.73 5.60 8.84
C LYS A 46 -4.64 6.08 7.89
N VAL A 47 -4.06 5.18 7.09
CA VAL A 47 -3.08 5.56 6.06
C VAL A 47 -3.77 6.30 4.92
N ILE A 48 -4.93 5.83 4.46
CA ILE A 48 -5.72 6.51 3.42
C ILE A 48 -6.15 7.91 3.88
N GLU A 49 -6.65 8.06 5.10
CA GLU A 49 -7.04 9.36 5.66
C GLU A 49 -5.87 10.34 5.75
N LYS A 50 -4.69 9.83 6.14
CA LYS A 50 -3.49 10.63 6.35
C LYS A 50 -2.83 11.05 5.03
N ASP A 51 -2.61 10.09 4.14
CA ASP A 51 -1.82 10.29 2.93
C ASP A 51 -2.69 10.66 1.72
N LYS A 52 -4.00 10.40 1.77
CA LYS A 52 -5.01 10.74 0.75
C LYS A 52 -4.57 10.36 -0.67
N PRO A 53 -4.28 9.07 -0.93
CA PRO A 53 -3.79 8.63 -2.24
C PRO A 53 -4.85 8.83 -3.32
N ASP A 54 -4.43 9.22 -4.53
CA ASP A 54 -5.32 9.35 -5.69
C ASP A 54 -5.82 7.99 -6.22
N ALA A 55 -5.05 6.92 -6.00
CA ALA A 55 -5.37 5.58 -6.44
C ALA A 55 -4.78 4.51 -5.52
N ILE A 56 -5.43 3.35 -5.46
CA ILE A 56 -4.98 2.19 -4.67
C ILE A 56 -4.83 0.97 -5.57
N LEU A 57 -3.67 0.32 -5.48
CA LEU A 57 -3.34 -0.87 -6.26
C LEU A 57 -3.37 -2.12 -5.38
N LEU A 58 -4.46 -2.88 -5.44
CA LEU A 58 -4.67 -4.09 -4.64
C LEU A 58 -4.03 -5.34 -5.27
N GLY A 59 -3.90 -5.36 -6.60
CA GLY A 59 -3.49 -6.55 -7.37
C GLY A 59 -2.07 -7.06 -7.09
N PHE A 60 -1.21 -6.25 -6.47
CA PHE A 60 0.17 -6.62 -6.14
C PHE A 60 0.34 -7.13 -4.69
N GLY A 61 -0.71 -7.02 -3.85
CA GLY A 61 -0.66 -7.38 -2.42
C GLY A 61 -1.23 -8.75 -2.07
N GLY A 62 -1.63 -9.54 -3.06
CA GLY A 62 -2.24 -10.86 -2.86
C GLY A 62 -3.64 -10.81 -2.22
N GLN A 63 -4.11 -11.96 -1.72
CA GLN A 63 -5.47 -12.10 -1.21
C GLN A 63 -5.77 -11.21 0.00
N THR A 64 -4.79 -11.03 0.91
CA THR A 64 -4.96 -10.20 2.10
C THR A 64 -5.26 -8.74 1.74
N ALA A 65 -4.47 -8.17 0.83
CA ALA A 65 -4.70 -6.79 0.37
C ALA A 65 -6.03 -6.67 -0.38
N LEU A 66 -6.35 -7.63 -1.25
CA LEU A 66 -7.62 -7.63 -1.98
C LEU A 66 -8.83 -7.66 -1.04
N ASN A 67 -8.83 -8.54 -0.02
CA ASN A 67 -9.92 -8.65 0.95
C ASN A 67 -10.11 -7.34 1.72
N VAL A 68 -9.01 -6.71 2.16
CA VAL A 68 -9.09 -5.41 2.86
C VAL A 68 -9.63 -4.31 1.94
N GLY A 69 -9.23 -4.31 0.67
CA GLY A 69 -9.75 -3.36 -0.31
C GLY A 69 -11.26 -3.51 -0.54
N VAL A 70 -11.76 -4.74 -0.63
CA VAL A 70 -13.21 -5.01 -0.71
C VAL A 70 -13.92 -4.54 0.57
N GLU A 71 -13.38 -4.85 1.75
CA GLU A 71 -13.99 -4.42 3.01
C GLU A 71 -14.04 -2.89 3.15
N LEU A 72 -12.99 -2.18 2.72
CA LEU A 72 -12.96 -0.71 2.72
C LEU A 72 -14.01 -0.14 1.74
N PHE A 73 -14.18 -0.75 0.57
CA PHE A 73 -15.19 -0.35 -0.41
C PHE A 73 -16.62 -0.59 0.12
N ASP A 74 -16.88 -1.77 0.68
CA ASP A 74 -18.19 -2.11 1.26
C ASP A 74 -18.58 -1.18 2.42
N LYS A 75 -17.59 -0.62 3.14
CA LYS A 75 -17.78 0.40 4.19
C LYS A 75 -17.94 1.82 3.66
N GLY A 76 -17.77 2.05 2.36
CA GLY A 76 -17.82 3.39 1.75
C GLY A 76 -16.62 4.28 2.10
N ILE A 77 -15.49 3.68 2.49
CA ILE A 77 -14.23 4.40 2.72
C ILE A 77 -13.50 4.61 1.39
N LEU A 78 -13.63 3.65 0.46
CA LEU A 78 -13.18 3.75 -0.94
C LEU A 78 -14.32 4.01 -1.90
#